data_AF-A0AA36IVP3-F1
#
_entry.id   AF-A0AA36IVP3-F1
#
_cell.length_a   1.000
_cell.length_b   1.000
_cell.length_c   1.000
_cell.angle_alpha   90.00
_cell.angle_beta   90.00
_cell.angle_gamma   90.00
#
_symmetry.space_group_name_H-M   'P 1'
#
loop_
_entity.id
_entity.type
_entity.pdbx_description
1 polymer ?
#
loop_
_entity_poly.entity_id
_entity_poly.type
_entity_poly.pdbx_seq_one_letter_code
_entity_poly.pdbx_strand_id
1 'polypeptide(L)'
;MSLRYYLTFIDEVPEAANFRRASSCEPSRVRSTEEELLSAEVEGLADRAAHLTRLTRLPPAAAPVPVPSLPTAVETGAISATSPGSRGHPELCRRPCLHFARGECPRGADCVYCHLPHPQRAVSLDKRMREWVTTLAPCNLLALVLPRLRACVDAMPVDFTERAGLCARAFLLALEQVRCPAPSVALLAKEALEDLRRL
;
A
#
# COMPACT_ATOMS: atom_id res chain seq x y z
N MET A 1 25.58 -23.15 -28.22
CA MET A 1 25.27 -22.38 -26.98
C MET A 1 24.24 -21.29 -27.28
N SER A 2 22.99 -21.51 -26.90
CA SER A 2 21.90 -20.54 -27.06
C SER A 2 21.41 -20.13 -25.67
N LEU A 3 21.54 -18.84 -25.33
CA LEU A 3 21.00 -18.31 -24.08
C LEU A 3 19.51 -18.00 -24.26
N ARG A 4 18.65 -18.57 -23.41
CA ARG A 4 17.22 -18.27 -23.36
C ARG A 4 16.80 -17.89 -21.95
N TYR A 5 16.01 -16.83 -21.85
CA TYR A 5 15.47 -16.37 -20.57
C TYR A 5 14.38 -17.31 -20.08
N TYR A 6 14.61 -17.99 -18.96
CA TYR A 6 13.58 -18.72 -18.23
C TYR A 6 13.56 -18.24 -16.78
N LEU A 7 12.43 -17.68 -16.35
CA LEU A 7 12.15 -17.30 -14.96
C LEU A 7 13.32 -16.59 -14.23
N THR A 8 13.58 -15.34 -14.62
CA THR A 8 14.40 -14.33 -13.91
C THR A 8 15.88 -14.63 -13.60
N PHE A 9 16.43 -15.81 -13.92
CA PHE A 9 17.87 -16.09 -13.85
C PHE A 9 18.37 -16.74 -15.15
N ILE A 10 19.61 -16.41 -15.54
CA ILE A 10 20.26 -16.94 -16.75
C ILE A 10 21.07 -18.16 -16.32
N ASP A 11 20.54 -19.36 -16.55
CA ASP A 11 21.28 -20.61 -16.39
C ASP A 11 21.63 -21.22 -17.75
N GLU A 12 22.81 -21.85 -17.83
CA GLU A 12 23.26 -22.61 -19.00
C GLU A 12 22.63 -24.01 -18.98
N VAL A 13 21.86 -24.35 -20.02
CA VAL A 13 21.16 -25.64 -20.11
C VAL A 13 21.99 -26.65 -20.92
N PRO A 14 22.31 -27.85 -20.39
CA PRO A 14 22.94 -28.91 -21.17
C PRO A 14 22.00 -29.45 -22.26
N GLU A 15 22.54 -29.65 -23.48
CA GLU A 15 21.83 -29.80 -24.76
C GLU A 15 20.92 -31.04 -24.95
N ALA A 16 20.58 -31.82 -23.92
CA ALA A 16 19.96 -33.14 -24.11
C ALA A 16 18.75 -33.50 -23.23
N ALA A 17 18.05 -32.53 -22.64
CA ALA A 17 16.85 -32.81 -21.88
C ALA A 17 15.58 -32.38 -22.63
N ASN A 18 14.88 -33.36 -23.21
CA ASN A 18 13.52 -33.21 -23.74
C ASN A 18 12.54 -32.96 -22.59
N PHE A 19 12.50 -31.72 -22.09
CA PHE A 19 11.51 -31.32 -21.10
C PHE A 19 10.16 -31.10 -21.78
N ARG A 20 9.28 -32.10 -21.65
CA ARG A 20 7.86 -31.96 -21.98
C ARG A 20 7.29 -30.84 -21.11
N ARG A 21 6.65 -29.87 -21.76
CA ARG A 21 5.90 -28.82 -21.08
C ARG A 21 4.88 -29.49 -20.15
N ALA A 22 4.82 -29.08 -18.88
CA ALA A 22 3.80 -29.60 -17.96
C ALA A 22 2.43 -29.47 -18.63
N SER A 23 1.77 -30.61 -18.86
CA SER A 23 0.42 -30.65 -19.40
C SER A 23 -0.45 -29.84 -18.45
N SER A 24 -0.96 -28.70 -18.92
CA SER A 24 -2.08 -28.04 -18.26
C SER A 24 -3.13 -29.11 -17.97
N CYS A 25 -3.59 -29.20 -16.73
CA CYS A 25 -4.66 -30.12 -16.34
C CYS A 25 -5.77 -30.04 -17.40
N GLU A 26 -6.14 -31.18 -17.98
CA GLU A 26 -7.23 -31.20 -18.95
C GLU A 26 -8.49 -30.63 -18.27
N PRO A 27 -9.23 -29.72 -18.92
CA PRO A 27 -10.51 -29.30 -18.40
C PRO A 27 -11.40 -30.55 -18.32
N SER A 28 -11.90 -30.83 -17.12
CA SER A 28 -12.78 -31.97 -16.87
C SER A 28 -13.96 -31.89 -17.83
N ARG A 29 -13.97 -32.75 -18.85
CA ARG A 29 -14.93 -32.73 -19.97
C ARG A 29 -16.21 -33.47 -19.58
N VAL A 30 -16.67 -33.28 -18.35
CA VAL A 30 -17.98 -33.78 -17.92
C VAL A 30 -19.01 -32.85 -18.56
N ARG A 31 -19.82 -33.39 -19.48
CA ARG A 31 -21.03 -32.73 -19.97
C ARG A 31 -22.06 -32.72 -18.84
N SER A 32 -21.80 -31.91 -17.82
CA SER A 32 -22.80 -31.59 -16.81
C SER A 32 -23.86 -30.71 -17.47
N THR A 33 -25.11 -31.00 -17.18
CA THR A 33 -26.22 -30.14 -17.59
C THR A 33 -26.05 -28.74 -16.96
N GLU A 34 -26.63 -27.71 -17.58
CA GLU A 34 -26.56 -26.34 -17.03
C GLU A 34 -27.08 -26.28 -15.58
N GLU A 35 -28.08 -27.12 -15.24
CA GLU A 35 -28.61 -27.26 -13.89
C GLU A 35 -27.60 -27.87 -12.90
N GLU A 36 -26.80 -28.85 -13.30
CA GLU A 36 -25.75 -29.43 -12.45
C GLU A 36 -24.60 -28.44 -12.19
N LEU A 37 -24.24 -27.62 -13.18
CA LEU A 37 -23.23 -26.57 -13.03
C LEU A 37 -23.69 -25.49 -12.05
N LEU A 38 -24.94 -25.02 -12.21
CA LEU A 38 -25.53 -24.04 -11.32
C LEU A 38 -25.66 -24.58 -9.89
N SER A 39 -26.05 -25.86 -9.75
CA SER A 39 -26.16 -26.50 -8.43
C SER A 39 -24.80 -26.57 -7.72
N ALA A 40 -23.75 -27.00 -8.43
CA ALA A 40 -22.40 -27.05 -7.88
C ALA A 40 -21.85 -25.65 -7.52
N GLU A 41 -22.20 -24.62 -8.29
CA GLU A 41 -21.78 -23.25 -8.02
C GLU A 41 -22.49 -22.65 -6.79
N VAL A 42 -23.79 -22.96 -6.60
CA VAL A 42 -24.55 -22.57 -5.41
C VAL A 42 -24.03 -23.28 -4.16
N GLU A 43 -23.68 -24.57 -4.25
CA GLU A 43 -23.05 -25.31 -3.14
C GLU A 43 -21.68 -24.70 -2.77
N GLY A 44 -20.85 -24.37 -3.77
CA GLY A 44 -19.55 -23.74 -3.54
C GLY A 44 -19.62 -22.31 -2.95
N LEU A 45 -20.73 -21.59 -3.17
CA LEU A 45 -20.94 -20.25 -2.62
C LEU A 45 -21.07 -20.27 -1.09
N ALA A 46 -21.73 -21.28 -0.52
CA ALA A 46 -21.87 -21.42 0.93
C ALA A 46 -20.52 -21.66 1.62
N ASP A 47 -19.70 -22.54 1.06
CA ASP A 47 -18.36 -22.84 1.57
C ASP A 47 -17.43 -21.62 1.47
N ARG A 48 -17.48 -20.89 0.36
CA ARG A 48 -16.73 -19.65 0.18
C ARG A 48 -17.17 -18.55 1.14
N ALA A 49 -18.48 -18.41 1.37
CA ALA A 49 -19.01 -17.46 2.34
C ALA A 49 -18.58 -17.81 3.77
N ALA A 50 -18.60 -19.09 4.13
CA ALA A 50 -18.10 -19.57 5.42
C ALA A 50 -16.60 -19.34 5.59
N HIS A 51 -15.81 -19.55 4.54
CA HIS A 51 -14.37 -19.28 4.54
C HIS A 51 -14.06 -17.80 4.74
N LEU A 52 -14.71 -16.90 3.98
CA LEU A 52 -14.54 -15.46 4.15
C LEU A 52 -14.97 -15.00 5.54
N THR A 53 -16.05 -15.56 6.09
CA THR A 53 -16.50 -15.27 7.46
C THR A 53 -15.47 -15.68 8.51
N ARG A 54 -14.71 -16.76 8.29
CA ARG A 54 -13.60 -17.17 9.17
C ARG A 54 -12.42 -16.21 9.09
N LEU A 55 -12.11 -15.69 7.90
CA LEU A 55 -11.03 -14.71 7.72
C LEU A 55 -11.37 -13.34 8.32
N THR A 56 -12.64 -12.94 8.33
CA THR A 56 -13.10 -11.66 8.87
C THR A 56 -13.41 -11.69 10.37
N ARG A 57 -13.61 -12.87 10.97
CA ARG A 57 -13.57 -13.04 12.42
C ARG A 57 -12.15 -12.83 12.91
N LEU A 58 -11.81 -11.57 13.17
CA LEU A 58 -10.69 -11.21 14.03
C LEU A 58 -10.86 -12.01 15.33
N PRO A 59 -9.87 -12.85 15.73
CA PRO A 59 -9.92 -13.47 17.03
C PRO A 59 -10.06 -12.36 18.10
N PRO A 60 -10.84 -12.58 19.17
CA PRO A 60 -10.87 -11.63 20.29
C PRO A 60 -9.44 -11.44 20.74
N ALA A 61 -9.02 -10.18 20.87
CA ALA A 61 -7.66 -9.72 21.15
C ALA A 61 -6.88 -10.77 21.97
N ALA A 62 -6.13 -11.62 21.27
CA ALA A 62 -5.30 -12.61 21.92
C ALA A 62 -4.34 -11.82 22.80
N ALA A 63 -4.22 -12.25 24.06
CA ALA A 63 -3.32 -11.68 25.04
C ALA A 63 -1.95 -11.35 24.40
N PRO A 64 -1.31 -10.24 24.79
CA PRO A 64 -0.11 -9.74 24.15
C PRO A 64 0.92 -10.86 24.05
N VAL A 65 1.17 -11.29 22.81
CA VAL A 65 2.24 -12.25 22.52
C VAL A 65 3.53 -11.59 23.01
N PRO A 66 4.33 -12.23 23.87
CA PRO A 66 5.58 -11.66 24.34
C PRO A 66 6.49 -11.50 23.12
N VAL A 67 6.58 -10.26 22.64
CA VAL A 67 7.48 -9.87 21.57
C VAL A 67 8.89 -10.10 22.10
N PRO A 68 9.72 -10.95 21.48
CA PRO A 68 11.10 -11.09 21.90
C PRO A 68 11.76 -9.71 21.82
N SER A 69 12.22 -9.24 22.98
CA SER A 69 12.87 -7.96 23.19
C SER A 69 14.07 -7.87 22.25
N LEU A 70 13.94 -7.08 21.18
CA LEU A 70 15.08 -6.72 20.35
C LEU A 70 16.10 -5.95 21.20
N PRO A 71 17.41 -6.17 20.98
CA PRO A 71 18.45 -5.49 21.72
C PRO A 71 18.32 -3.97 21.55
N THR A 72 18.28 -3.34 22.73
CA THR A 72 18.41 -1.93 23.07
C THR A 72 19.26 -1.11 22.10
N ALA A 73 18.62 -0.05 21.62
CA ALA A 73 19.15 1.25 21.27
C ALA A 73 20.67 1.43 21.42
N VAL A 74 21.34 1.55 20.28
CA VAL A 74 22.55 2.38 20.18
C VAL A 74 22.05 3.82 20.05
N GLU A 75 22.08 4.57 21.14
CA GLU A 75 21.82 6.00 21.13
C GLU A 75 23.06 6.79 20.71
N THR A 76 22.78 7.93 20.07
CA THR A 76 23.58 9.16 20.03
C THR A 76 24.83 9.22 19.14
N GLY A 77 24.56 9.45 17.85
CA GLY A 77 25.22 10.52 17.10
C GLY A 77 24.17 11.57 16.73
N ALA A 78 24.24 12.74 17.36
CA ALA A 78 23.26 13.81 17.28
C ALA A 78 23.02 14.34 15.85
N ILE A 79 21.74 14.44 15.48
CA ILE A 79 21.04 15.48 14.67
C ILE A 79 22.02 16.42 13.93
N SER A 80 21.98 16.58 12.61
CA SER A 80 20.98 17.49 12.03
C SER A 80 21.16 17.61 10.52
N ALA A 81 20.35 16.86 9.80
CA ALA A 81 19.39 17.48 8.89
C ALA A 81 18.38 16.40 8.54
N THR A 82 17.20 16.51 9.14
CA THR A 82 16.01 15.83 8.65
C THR A 82 15.84 16.32 7.22
N SER A 83 16.37 15.53 6.29
CA SER A 83 16.37 15.87 4.88
C SER A 83 14.92 16.19 4.46
N PRO A 84 14.66 17.03 3.45
CA PRO A 84 13.31 17.29 2.98
C PRO A 84 12.49 16.01 2.73
N GLY A 85 13.15 14.92 2.32
CA GLY A 85 12.52 13.62 2.13
C GLY A 85 12.07 12.90 3.41
N SER A 86 12.57 13.31 4.57
CA SER A 86 12.23 12.75 5.88
C SER A 86 10.98 13.36 6.51
N ARG A 87 10.41 14.41 5.89
CA ARG A 87 9.13 15.01 6.31
C ARG A 87 8.00 13.98 6.16
N GLY A 88 7.24 13.76 7.23
CA GLY A 88 6.12 12.79 7.27
C GLY A 88 6.50 11.37 7.68
N HIS A 89 7.73 11.13 8.15
CA HIS A 89 8.13 9.81 8.65
C HIS A 89 7.32 9.42 9.91
N PRO A 90 6.95 8.14 10.10
CA PRO A 90 7.32 6.96 9.30
C PRO A 90 6.40 6.63 8.11
N GLU A 91 5.17 7.14 8.08
CA GLU A 91 4.13 6.66 7.16
C GLU A 91 4.09 7.39 5.81
N LEU A 92 4.40 8.69 5.80
CA LEU A 92 4.22 9.60 4.67
C LEU A 92 5.53 10.20 4.15
N CYS A 93 6.68 9.77 4.69
CA CYS A 93 7.97 10.21 4.17
C CYS A 93 8.24 9.66 2.78
N ARG A 94 9.22 10.26 2.10
CA ARG A 94 9.72 9.70 0.85
C ARG A 94 10.46 8.39 1.11
N ARG A 95 10.69 7.64 0.03
CA ARG A 95 11.47 6.40 0.08
C ARG A 95 12.81 6.62 0.80
N PRO A 96 13.31 5.64 1.59
CA PRO A 96 14.61 5.73 2.23
C PRO A 96 15.73 6.03 1.23
N CYS A 97 16.67 6.87 1.65
CA CYS A 97 17.87 7.19 0.91
C CYS A 97 18.82 5.99 0.91
N LEU A 98 19.06 5.40 -0.26
CA LEU A 98 19.94 4.25 -0.40
C LEU A 98 21.41 4.59 -0.07
N HIS A 99 21.83 5.84 -0.28
CA HIS A 99 23.19 6.28 0.05
C HIS A 99 23.36 6.45 1.56
N PHE A 100 22.42 7.14 2.21
CA PHE A 100 22.42 7.29 3.67
C PHE A 100 22.33 5.94 4.38
N ALA A 101 21.49 5.03 3.90
CA ALA A 101 21.38 3.67 4.44
C ALA A 101 22.68 2.85 4.30
N ARG A 102 23.60 3.23 3.40
CA ARG A 102 24.93 2.62 3.25
C ARG A 102 26.02 3.32 4.07
N GLY A 103 25.68 4.41 4.78
CA GLY A 103 26.58 5.13 5.66
C GLY A 103 26.53 6.64 5.46
N GLU A 104 26.65 7.11 4.22
CA GLU A 104 26.78 8.55 3.94
C GLU A 104 26.02 8.95 2.67
N CYS A 105 25.29 10.06 2.75
CA CYS A 105 24.62 10.65 1.59
C CYS A 105 25.39 11.89 1.11
N PRO A 106 25.83 11.93 -0.17
CA PRO A 106 26.59 13.07 -0.69
C PRO A 106 25.76 14.37 -0.76
N ARG A 107 24.42 14.27 -0.66
CA ARG A 107 23.53 15.45 -0.65
C ARG A 107 23.29 16.00 0.75
N GLY A 108 23.71 15.30 1.79
CA GLY A 108 23.51 15.71 3.19
C GLY A 108 22.08 16.17 3.47
N ALA A 109 21.96 17.42 3.92
CA ALA A 109 20.70 18.06 4.31
C ALA A 109 19.71 18.24 3.15
N ASP A 110 20.18 18.43 1.92
CA ASP A 110 19.33 18.72 0.76
C ASP A 110 18.79 17.44 0.09
N CYS A 111 18.99 16.28 0.72
CA CYS A 111 18.53 15.03 0.17
C CYS A 111 16.99 14.98 0.11
N VAL A 112 16.47 14.71 -1.09
CA VAL A 112 15.02 14.54 -1.29
C VAL A 112 14.50 13.17 -0.83
N TYR A 113 15.36 12.30 -0.28
CA TYR A 113 15.00 10.98 0.23
C TYR A 113 15.13 10.93 1.75
N CYS A 114 14.37 10.05 2.39
CA CYS A 114 14.32 9.98 3.85
C CYS A 114 15.63 9.40 4.43
N HIS A 115 16.17 10.03 5.46
CA HIS A 115 17.38 9.60 6.18
C HIS A 115 17.04 8.90 7.51
N LEU A 116 15.76 8.84 7.89
CA LEU A 116 15.35 8.17 9.13
C LEU A 116 15.34 6.64 8.98
N PRO A 117 15.48 5.88 10.08
CA PRO A 117 15.43 4.42 10.05
C PRO A 117 14.07 3.90 9.56
N HIS A 118 14.04 2.96 8.60
CA HIS A 118 12.80 2.32 8.16
C HIS A 118 12.82 0.85 8.54
N PRO A 119 11.94 0.39 9.45
CA PRO A 119 11.97 -0.97 9.98
C PRO A 119 11.58 -2.03 8.94
N GLN A 120 10.84 -1.65 7.88
CA GLN A 120 10.47 -2.57 6.81
C GLN A 120 10.17 -1.82 5.51
N ARG A 121 10.47 -2.44 4.38
CA ARG A 121 10.01 -1.93 3.08
C ARG A 121 8.49 -2.07 3.04
N ALA A 122 7.78 -0.97 2.83
CA ALA A 122 6.35 -1.01 2.55
C ALA A 122 6.09 -2.03 1.42
N VAL A 123 5.05 -2.85 1.59
CA VAL A 123 4.65 -3.84 0.58
C VAL A 123 4.35 -3.08 -0.70
N SER A 124 5.19 -3.29 -1.71
CA SER A 124 4.94 -2.71 -3.03
C SER A 124 3.79 -3.47 -3.66
N LEU A 125 2.77 -2.75 -4.12
CA LEU A 125 1.71 -3.33 -4.95
C LEU A 125 2.36 -4.05 -6.13
N ASP A 126 1.94 -5.27 -6.44
CA ASP A 126 2.47 -5.99 -7.59
C ASP A 126 2.10 -5.29 -8.92
N LYS A 127 2.66 -5.75 -10.04
CA LYS A 127 2.40 -5.14 -11.35
C LYS A 127 0.91 -5.12 -11.70
N ARG A 128 0.20 -6.22 -11.45
CA ARG A 128 -1.23 -6.38 -11.77
C ARG A 128 -2.10 -5.48 -10.91
N MET A 129 -1.78 -5.36 -9.62
CA MET A 129 -2.47 -4.46 -8.69
C MET A 129 -2.27 -3.00 -9.10
N ARG A 130 -1.07 -2.61 -9.54
CA ARG A 130 -0.84 -1.25 -10.05
C ARG A 130 -1.68 -0.97 -11.30
N GLU A 131 -1.70 -1.89 -12.25
CA GLU A 131 -2.54 -1.77 -13.46
C GLU A 131 -4.02 -1.64 -13.08
N TRP A 132 -4.51 -2.49 -12.16
CA TRP A 132 -5.89 -2.39 -11.68
C TRP A 132 -6.20 -1.05 -11.01
N VAL A 133 -5.31 -0.57 -10.13
CA VAL A 133 -5.45 0.75 -9.48
C VAL A 133 -5.50 1.89 -10.51
N THR A 134 -4.74 1.80 -11.61
CA THR A 134 -4.80 2.81 -12.67
C THR A 134 -6.09 2.78 -13.48
N THR A 135 -6.83 1.67 -13.47
CA THR A 135 -8.13 1.57 -14.15
C THR A 135 -9.31 2.03 -13.30
N LEU A 136 -9.11 2.27 -11.99
CA LEU A 136 -10.18 2.69 -11.10
C LEU A 136 -10.62 4.13 -11.40
N ALA A 137 -11.93 4.35 -11.39
CA ALA A 137 -12.48 5.70 -11.37
C ALA A 137 -11.90 6.48 -10.17
N PRO A 138 -11.58 7.78 -10.32
CA PRO A 138 -10.96 8.56 -9.24
C PRO A 138 -11.73 8.51 -7.92
N CYS A 139 -13.06 8.49 -7.95
CA CYS A 139 -13.89 8.36 -6.76
C CYS A 139 -13.69 7.02 -6.02
N ASN A 140 -13.51 5.92 -6.75
CA ASN A 140 -13.26 4.60 -6.17
C ASN A 140 -11.85 4.52 -5.58
N LEU A 141 -10.85 5.09 -6.27
CA LEU A 141 -9.49 5.20 -5.75
C LEU A 141 -9.46 5.99 -4.44
N LEU A 142 -10.15 7.15 -4.39
CA LEU A 142 -10.28 7.96 -3.20
C LEU A 142 -10.97 7.18 -2.08
N ALA A 143 -12.07 6.47 -2.35
CA ALA A 143 -12.76 5.65 -1.37
C ALA A 143 -11.85 4.57 -0.73
N LEU A 144 -10.91 4.01 -1.50
CA LEU A 144 -9.92 3.05 -1.00
C LEU A 144 -8.81 3.71 -0.17
N VAL A 145 -8.30 4.87 -0.59
CA VAL A 145 -7.10 5.48 0.01
C VAL A 145 -7.43 6.38 1.20
N LEU A 146 -8.61 7.04 1.21
CA LEU A 146 -9.00 8.02 2.23
C LEU A 146 -8.96 7.48 3.67
N PRO A 147 -9.49 6.28 4.00
CA PRO A 147 -9.44 5.78 5.38
C PRO A 147 -8.02 5.65 5.91
N ARG A 148 -7.07 5.22 5.05
CA ARG A 148 -5.66 5.10 5.44
C ARG A 148 -5.02 6.46 5.61
N LEU A 149 -5.28 7.42 4.72
CA LEU A 149 -4.77 8.78 4.86
C LEU A 149 -5.26 9.44 6.14
N ARG A 150 -6.53 9.28 6.51
CA ARG A 150 -7.07 9.78 7.79
C ARG A 150 -6.31 9.16 8.97
N ALA A 151 -6.20 7.85 9.01
CA ALA A 151 -5.46 7.16 10.07
C ALA A 151 -4.00 7.63 10.16
N CYS A 152 -3.34 7.86 9.03
CA CYS A 152 -1.99 8.41 9.01
C CYS A 152 -1.95 9.85 9.56
N VAL A 153 -2.91 10.69 9.18
CA VAL A 153 -3.00 12.07 9.68
C VAL A 153 -3.27 12.13 11.18
N ASP A 154 -4.18 11.30 11.67
CA ASP A 154 -4.52 11.23 13.09
C ASP A 154 -3.36 10.65 13.94
N ALA A 155 -2.50 9.83 13.35
CA ALA A 155 -1.32 9.28 14.00
C ALA A 155 -0.09 10.20 13.97
N MET A 156 -0.13 11.32 13.23
CA MET A 156 0.98 12.27 13.19
C MET A 156 1.01 13.13 14.47
N PRO A 157 2.20 13.33 15.08
CA PRO A 157 2.34 14.22 16.23
C PRO A 157 2.04 15.67 15.84
N VAL A 158 1.34 16.39 16.72
CA VAL A 158 0.82 17.76 16.53
C VAL A 158 1.89 18.82 16.27
N ASP A 159 3.15 18.51 16.63
CA ASP A 159 4.31 19.40 16.42
C ASP A 159 4.71 19.54 14.94
N PHE A 160 4.06 18.77 14.06
CA PHE A 160 4.21 18.85 12.61
C PHE A 160 3.54 20.13 12.08
N THR A 161 4.15 21.30 12.35
CA THR A 161 3.74 22.67 11.99
C THR A 161 2.23 22.76 11.82
N GLU A 162 1.45 23.16 12.83
CA GLU A 162 -0.02 23.23 12.87
C GLU A 162 -0.72 23.40 11.49
N ARG A 163 -0.19 24.24 10.60
CA ARG A 163 -0.59 24.41 9.20
C ARG A 163 -0.61 23.13 8.34
N ALA A 164 0.36 22.23 8.41
CA ALA A 164 0.43 21.03 7.56
C ALA A 164 -0.62 19.98 7.95
N GLY A 165 -0.83 19.77 9.25
CA GLY A 165 -1.91 18.92 9.76
C GLY A 165 -3.30 19.49 9.42
N LEU A 166 -3.47 20.80 9.55
CA LEU A 166 -4.69 21.51 9.17
C LEU A 166 -4.94 21.44 7.66
N CYS A 167 -3.93 21.68 6.82
CA CYS A 167 -4.05 21.54 5.36
C CYS A 167 -4.36 20.10 4.94
N ALA A 168 -3.75 19.10 5.57
CA ALA A 168 -4.05 17.69 5.30
C ALA A 168 -5.49 17.34 5.69
N ARG A 169 -5.97 17.77 6.87
CA ARG A 169 -7.36 17.61 7.30
C ARG A 169 -8.33 18.34 6.38
N ALA A 170 -8.06 19.60 6.05
CA ALA A 170 -8.87 20.40 5.13
C ALA A 170 -8.93 19.76 3.73
N PHE A 171 -7.82 19.22 3.25
CA PHE A 171 -7.77 18.48 1.99
C PHE A 171 -8.57 17.17 2.06
N LEU A 172 -8.50 16.41 3.16
CA LEU A 172 -9.30 15.20 3.35
C LEU A 172 -10.81 15.52 3.42
N LEU A 173 -11.19 16.59 4.12
CA LEU A 173 -12.57 17.09 4.14
C LEU A 173 -13.02 17.55 2.74
N ALA A 174 -12.17 18.24 2.00
CA ALA A 174 -12.46 18.64 0.62
C ALA A 174 -12.61 17.42 -0.30
N LEU A 175 -11.79 16.38 -0.14
CA LEU A 175 -11.90 15.13 -0.90
C LEU A 175 -13.15 14.32 -0.54
N GLU A 176 -13.66 14.42 0.69
CA GLU A 176 -14.95 13.84 1.07
C GLU A 176 -16.13 14.56 0.42
N GLN A 177 -16.01 15.88 0.24
CA GLN A 177 -16.97 16.69 -0.52
C GLN A 177 -16.90 16.39 -2.02
N VAL A 178 -15.76 15.88 -2.52
CA VAL A 178 -15.67 15.26 -3.84
C VAL A 178 -16.28 13.86 -3.79
N ARG A 179 -17.61 13.81 -3.72
CA ARG A 179 -18.34 12.69 -4.32
C ARG A 179 -19.37 13.26 -5.26
N CYS A 180 -19.26 12.82 -6.51
CA CYS A 180 -20.35 12.41 -7.40
C CYS A 180 -21.69 13.18 -7.31
N PRO A 181 -22.30 13.44 -8.47
CA PRO A 181 -23.07 14.64 -8.78
C PRO A 181 -24.19 14.96 -7.77
N ALA A 182 -23.96 15.92 -6.88
CA ALA A 182 -25.03 16.67 -6.22
C ALA A 182 -24.59 18.14 -6.04
N PRO A 183 -25.37 19.12 -6.54
CA PRO A 183 -24.88 20.48 -6.81
C PRO A 183 -24.83 21.46 -5.62
N SER A 184 -25.17 21.07 -4.39
CA SER A 184 -25.30 22.01 -3.25
C SER A 184 -24.02 22.28 -2.45
N VAL A 185 -22.91 21.60 -2.73
CA VAL A 185 -21.69 21.61 -1.88
C VAL A 185 -20.59 22.57 -2.39
N ALA A 186 -20.75 23.11 -3.60
CA ALA A 186 -19.78 24.02 -4.23
C ALA A 186 -19.64 25.38 -3.49
N LEU A 187 -20.61 25.76 -2.66
CA LEU A 187 -20.56 27.01 -1.90
C LEU A 187 -19.61 26.90 -0.68
N LEU A 188 -19.65 25.78 0.04
CA LEU A 188 -18.86 25.55 1.26
C LEU A 188 -17.37 25.33 0.96
N ALA A 189 -17.05 24.75 -0.20
CA ALA A 189 -15.67 24.58 -0.64
C ALA A 189 -14.98 25.92 -0.97
N LYS A 190 -15.75 26.94 -1.38
CA LYS A 190 -15.23 28.29 -1.61
C LYS A 190 -14.92 29.00 -0.28
N GLU A 191 -15.75 28.84 0.74
CA GLU A 191 -15.53 29.42 2.07
C GLU A 191 -14.25 28.85 2.73
N ALA A 192 -14.05 27.52 2.71
CA ALA A 192 -12.84 26.91 3.27
C ALA A 192 -11.55 27.32 2.53
N LEU A 193 -11.63 27.60 1.22
CA LEU A 193 -10.52 28.12 0.43
C LEU A 193 -10.26 29.60 0.69
N GLU A 194 -11.29 30.38 1.00
CA GLU A 194 -11.16 31.78 1.39
C GLU A 194 -10.60 31.94 2.81
N ASP A 195 -10.98 31.07 3.74
CA ASP A 195 -10.42 31.06 5.10
C ASP A 195 -8.93 30.68 5.09
N LEU A 196 -8.52 29.74 4.23
CA LEU A 196 -7.10 29.43 3.99
C LEU A 196 -6.33 30.58 3.33
N ARG A 197 -7.00 31.48 2.60
CA ARG A 197 -6.38 32.67 2.00
C ARG A 197 -6.29 33.85 2.96
N ARG A 198 -7.00 33.82 4.08
CA ARG A 198 -6.99 34.86 5.13
C ARG A 198 -5.94 34.61 6.23
N LEU A 199 -5.24 33.48 6.18
CA LEU A 199 -4.13 33.08 7.09
C LEU A 199 -2.76 33.27 6.44
#